data_AF-A0AAW0P3N0-F1
#
_entry.id   AF-A0AAW0P3N0-F1
#
_cell.length_a   1.000
_cell.length_b   1.000
_cell.length_c   1.000
_cell.angle_alpha   90.00
_cell.angle_beta   90.00
_cell.angle_gamma   90.00
#
_symmetry.space_group_name_H-M   'P 1'
#
loop_
_entity.id
_entity.type
_entity.pdbx_description
1 polymer ?
#
loop_
_entity_poly.entity_id
_entity_poly.type
_entity_poly.pdbx_seq_one_letter_code
_entity_poly.pdbx_strand_id
1 'polypeptide(L)'
;MALIPSQVLRITILLSYFSILCHYKALDMPAHQTYGGSWKFLTFIDLVIQAVFFALCVLIDISSLLTRAGESREQERQLRKLISLRDWIMAVLAFPVGAFVVFTFWSLYLYDRELVYPKLLDNFIPQWLNHGMHTTVLPFIIIEMRTTHHKYPSRPWGLAAVFTFGVGYILWTCWVHNVTGVWVYPVLEKIGPMARIAFFSVLCSLIGVFYVFGEILNSYIWDQHSTSSSTAKVKGE
;
A
#
# COMPACT_ATOMS: atom_id res chain seq x y z
N MET A 1 8.34 -8.30 -27.50
CA MET A 1 7.12 -8.01 -26.72
C MET A 1 7.03 -6.51 -26.55
N ALA A 2 5.96 -5.87 -27.05
CA ALA A 2 5.76 -4.45 -26.83
C ALA A 2 5.51 -4.22 -25.33
N LEU A 3 6.48 -3.64 -24.61
CA LEU A 3 6.25 -3.20 -23.24
C LEU A 3 5.17 -2.11 -23.28
N ILE A 4 4.08 -2.30 -22.54
CA ILE A 4 3.10 -1.25 -22.29
C ILE A 4 3.84 -0.07 -21.65
N PRO A 5 3.69 1.17 -22.15
CA PRO A 5 4.30 2.34 -21.53
C PRO A 5 3.91 2.44 -20.06
N SER A 6 4.87 2.67 -19.16
CA SER A 6 4.63 2.74 -17.71
C SER A 6 3.54 3.75 -17.34
N GLN A 7 3.39 4.82 -18.13
CA GLN A 7 2.35 5.83 -18.01
C GLN A 7 0.94 5.24 -18.18
N VAL A 8 0.73 4.40 -19.22
CA VAL A 8 -0.56 3.74 -19.49
C VAL A 8 -0.89 2.75 -18.37
N LEU A 9 0.12 2.05 -17.88
CA LEU A 9 -0.01 1.10 -16.78
C LEU A 9 -0.46 1.79 -15.48
N ARG A 10 0.17 2.90 -15.10
CA ARG A 10 -0.22 3.68 -13.92
C ARG A 10 -1.62 4.25 -14.00
N ILE A 11 -2.02 4.76 -15.17
CA ILE A 11 -3.40 5.24 -15.39
C ILE A 11 -4.39 4.08 -15.22
N THR A 12 -4.09 2.92 -15.82
CA THR A 12 -4.95 1.73 -15.73
C THR A 12 -5.10 1.26 -14.29
N ILE A 13 -3.99 1.20 -13.54
CA ILE A 13 -3.99 0.83 -12.12
C ILE A 13 -4.79 1.85 -11.30
N LEU A 14 -4.60 3.15 -11.52
CA LEU A 14 -5.36 4.20 -10.82
C LEU A 14 -6.86 4.07 -11.06
N LEU A 15 -7.28 3.88 -12.32
CA LEU A 15 -8.68 3.65 -12.66
C LEU A 15 -9.24 2.38 -12.01
N SER A 16 -8.43 1.32 -11.90
CA SER A 16 -8.83 0.11 -11.19
C SER A 16 -9.08 0.37 -9.70
N TYR A 17 -8.24 1.15 -9.03
CA TYR A 17 -8.44 1.53 -7.63
C TYR A 17 -9.68 2.41 -7.44
N PHE A 18 -9.92 3.37 -8.33
CA PHE A 18 -11.17 4.14 -8.29
C PHE A 18 -12.39 3.26 -8.47
N SER A 19 -12.35 2.31 -9.40
CA SER A 19 -13.43 1.34 -9.57
C SER A 19 -13.68 0.53 -8.29
N ILE A 20 -12.63 -0.02 -7.67
CA ILE A 20 -12.71 -0.77 -6.41
C ILE A 20 -13.29 0.09 -5.29
N LEU A 21 -12.79 1.32 -5.11
CA LEU A 21 -13.25 2.25 -4.07
C LEU A 21 -14.71 2.66 -4.26
N CYS A 22 -15.12 2.96 -5.50
CA CYS A 22 -16.50 3.31 -5.83
C CYS A 22 -17.44 2.15 -5.56
N HIS A 23 -17.11 0.94 -6.01
CA HIS A 23 -17.94 -0.24 -5.74
C HIS A 23 -18.02 -0.55 -4.25
N TYR A 24 -16.89 -0.50 -3.53
CA TYR A 24 -16.88 -0.72 -2.08
C TYR A 24 -17.72 0.30 -1.32
N LYS A 25 -17.68 1.58 -1.71
CA LYS A 25 -18.51 2.64 -1.11
C LYS A 25 -19.98 2.57 -1.49
N ALA A 26 -20.30 1.96 -2.63
CA ALA A 26 -21.68 1.73 -3.07
C ALA A 26 -22.35 0.56 -2.33
N LEU A 27 -21.57 -0.29 -1.63
CA LEU A 27 -22.14 -1.36 -0.81
C LEU A 27 -22.83 -0.79 0.42
N ASP A 28 -24.11 -1.12 0.60
CA ASP A 28 -24.84 -0.80 1.82
C ASP A 28 -24.55 -1.85 2.90
N MET A 29 -23.47 -1.65 3.64
CA MET A 29 -23.07 -2.52 4.73
C MET A 29 -23.34 -1.86 6.09
N PRO A 30 -23.98 -2.56 7.05
CA PRO A 30 -24.20 -2.03 8.40
C PRO A 30 -22.90 -1.55 9.08
N ALA A 31 -21.79 -2.23 8.78
CA ALA A 31 -20.48 -1.86 9.31
C ALA A 31 -20.01 -0.44 8.89
N HIS A 32 -20.47 0.08 7.75
CA HIS A 32 -20.15 1.45 7.30
C HIS A 32 -20.94 2.53 8.04
N GLN A 33 -22.08 2.17 8.62
CA GLN A 33 -22.96 3.10 9.34
C GLN A 33 -22.57 3.25 10.82
N THR A 34 -21.68 2.39 11.31
CA THR A 34 -21.11 2.47 12.66
C THR A 34 -20.00 3.51 12.77
N TYR A 35 -19.66 3.92 14.00
CA TYR A 35 -18.57 4.85 14.27
C TYR A 35 -17.25 4.42 13.60
N GLY A 36 -16.56 5.37 12.97
CA GLY A 36 -15.36 5.13 12.16
C GLY A 36 -15.65 4.65 10.73
N GLY A 37 -16.87 4.22 10.43
CA GLY A 37 -17.32 3.81 9.09
C GLY A 37 -16.35 2.87 8.37
N SER A 38 -16.07 3.14 7.09
CA SER A 38 -15.06 2.38 6.33
C SER A 38 -13.63 2.57 6.85
N TRP A 39 -13.32 3.72 7.48
CA TRP A 39 -11.98 4.11 7.90
C TRP A 39 -11.47 3.35 9.12
N LYS A 40 -12.31 2.57 9.80
CA LYS A 40 -11.84 1.65 10.83
C LYS A 40 -11.03 0.49 10.24
N PHE A 41 -11.27 0.10 8.98
CA PHE A 41 -10.59 -1.02 8.33
C PHE A 41 -9.29 -0.59 7.66
N LEU A 42 -8.20 -1.29 7.98
CA LEU A 42 -6.88 -1.02 7.40
C LEU A 42 -6.88 -1.23 5.89
N THR A 43 -7.60 -2.24 5.40
CA THR A 43 -7.75 -2.49 3.96
C THR A 43 -8.31 -1.27 3.22
N PHE A 44 -9.27 -0.56 3.80
CA PHE A 44 -9.82 0.65 3.18
C PHE A 44 -8.81 1.79 3.17
N ILE A 45 -8.08 1.98 4.27
CA ILE A 45 -6.99 2.97 4.35
C ILE A 45 -5.91 2.67 3.32
N ASP A 46 -5.49 1.41 3.20
CA ASP A 46 -4.49 0.96 2.22
C ASP A 46 -4.96 1.25 0.80
N LEU A 47 -6.20 0.91 0.42
CA LEU A 47 -6.72 1.24 -0.91
C LEU A 47 -6.69 2.73 -1.23
N VAL A 48 -6.98 3.59 -0.24
CA VAL A 48 -6.85 5.04 -0.40
C VAL A 48 -5.38 5.45 -0.56
N ILE A 49 -4.47 4.88 0.23
CA ILE A 49 -3.01 5.11 0.10
C ILE A 49 -2.55 4.72 -1.32
N GLN A 50 -2.95 3.54 -1.82
CA GLN A 50 -2.62 3.08 -3.16
C GLN A 50 -3.18 4.01 -4.23
N ALA A 51 -4.45 4.41 -4.14
CA ALA A 51 -5.07 5.33 -5.08
C ALA A 51 -4.37 6.69 -5.12
N VAL A 52 -4.04 7.26 -3.95
CA VAL A 52 -3.31 8.52 -3.83
C VAL A 52 -1.90 8.38 -4.40
N PHE A 53 -1.22 7.27 -4.12
CA PHE A 53 0.11 6.99 -4.64
C PHE A 53 0.14 6.90 -6.18
N PHE A 54 -0.78 6.13 -6.78
CA PHE A 54 -0.86 6.03 -8.25
C PHE A 54 -1.36 7.33 -8.89
N ALA A 55 -2.22 8.10 -8.23
CA ALA A 55 -2.60 9.45 -8.67
C ALA A 55 -1.38 10.38 -8.70
N LEU A 56 -0.52 10.32 -7.69
CA LEU A 56 0.73 11.07 -7.66
C LEU A 56 1.68 10.62 -8.79
N CYS A 57 1.76 9.33 -9.08
CA CYS A 57 2.55 8.82 -10.20
C CYS A 57 2.05 9.36 -11.55
N VAL A 58 0.73 9.33 -11.79
CA VAL A 58 0.11 9.89 -13.01
C VAL A 58 0.34 11.41 -13.09
N LEU A 59 0.22 12.13 -11.97
CA LEU A 59 0.49 13.56 -11.91
C LEU A 59 1.94 13.89 -12.28
N ILE A 60 2.90 13.10 -11.80
CA ILE A 60 4.32 13.24 -12.14
C ILE A 60 4.54 12.97 -13.63
N ASP A 61 3.90 11.95 -14.18
CA ASP A 61 4.01 11.63 -15.62
C ASP A 61 3.50 12.79 -16.48
N ILE A 62 2.32 13.34 -16.17
CA ILE A 62 1.77 14.51 -16.87
C ILE A 62 2.69 15.73 -16.69
N SER A 63 3.15 16.00 -15.47
CA SER A 63 4.04 17.13 -15.17
C SER A 63 5.36 17.04 -15.92
N SER A 64 5.91 15.82 -16.06
CA SER A 64 7.14 15.57 -16.80
C SER A 64 6.97 15.81 -18.30
N LEU A 65 5.82 15.43 -18.88
CA LEU A 65 5.50 15.70 -20.28
C LEU A 65 5.35 17.21 -20.54
N LEU A 66 4.67 17.93 -19.64
CA LEU A 66 4.48 19.38 -19.75
C LEU A 66 5.79 20.16 -19.57
N THR A 67 6.67 19.73 -18.65
CA THR A 67 7.97 20.37 -18.41
C THR A 67 8.94 20.16 -19.58
N ARG A 68 8.81 19.05 -20.32
CA ARG A 68 9.59 18.86 -21.57
C ARG A 68 9.11 19.77 -22.71
N ALA A 69 7.86 20.23 -22.65
CA ALA A 69 7.30 21.14 -23.64
C ALA A 69 7.51 22.63 -23.31
N GLY A 70 7.86 22.96 -22.06
CA GLY A 70 8.11 24.34 -21.60
C GLY A 70 9.32 24.43 -20.68
N GLU A 71 10.35 25.18 -21.06
CA GLU A 71 11.59 25.34 -20.29
C GLU A 71 11.42 26.28 -19.08
N SER A 72 10.72 25.83 -18.03
CA SER A 72 10.61 26.57 -16.76
C SER A 72 11.37 25.90 -15.63
N ARG A 73 12.38 26.61 -15.07
CA ARG A 73 13.16 26.16 -13.90
C ARG A 73 12.29 25.90 -12.66
N GLU A 74 11.20 26.63 -12.50
CA GLU A 74 10.30 26.43 -11.35
C GLU A 74 9.48 25.14 -11.48
N GLN A 75 8.99 24.81 -12.68
CA GLN A 75 8.28 23.55 -12.94
C GLN A 75 9.17 22.34 -12.64
N GLU A 76 10.44 22.41 -13.04
CA GLU A 76 11.41 21.35 -12.76
C GLU A 76 11.68 21.18 -11.24
N ARG A 77 11.72 22.28 -10.48
CA ARG A 77 11.84 22.24 -9.02
C ARG A 77 10.61 21.58 -8.36
N GLN A 78 9.41 21.89 -8.82
CA GLN A 78 8.18 21.29 -8.31
C GLN A 78 8.11 19.79 -8.65
N LEU A 79 8.50 19.42 -9.88
CA LEU A 79 8.59 18.01 -10.31
C LEU A 79 9.52 17.19 -9.40
N ARG A 80 10.70 17.73 -9.05
CA ARG A 80 11.63 17.07 -8.11
C ARG A 80 11.01 16.84 -6.73
N LYS A 81 10.24 17.80 -6.22
CA LYS A 81 9.53 17.65 -4.93
C LYS A 81 8.46 16.57 -5.02
N LEU A 82 7.68 16.52 -6.10
CA LEU A 82 6.67 15.49 -6.32
C LEU A 82 7.30 14.09 -6.41
N ILE A 83 8.42 13.95 -7.13
CA ILE A 83 9.18 12.70 -7.20
C ILE A 83 9.68 12.26 -5.82
N SER A 84 10.23 13.19 -5.04
CA SER A 84 10.67 12.90 -3.67
C SER A 84 9.50 12.49 -2.77
N LEU A 85 8.34 13.12 -2.91
CA LEU A 85 7.13 12.77 -2.17
C LEU A 85 6.63 11.38 -2.56
N ARG A 86 6.60 11.07 -3.86
CA ARG A 86 6.22 9.75 -4.39
C ARG A 86 7.09 8.66 -3.82
N ASP A 87 8.41 8.83 -3.87
CA ASP A 87 9.35 7.83 -3.37
C ASP A 87 9.22 7.62 -1.86
N TRP A 88 8.97 8.70 -1.11
CA TRP A 88 8.72 8.61 0.33
C TRP A 88 7.41 7.87 0.65
N ILE A 89 6.31 8.22 -0.03
CA ILE A 89 5.01 7.53 0.13
C ILE A 89 5.14 6.06 -0.26
N MET A 90 5.84 5.75 -1.34
CA MET A 90 6.09 4.38 -1.79
C MET A 90 6.77 3.55 -0.69
N ALA A 91 7.89 4.07 -0.18
CA ALA A 91 8.74 3.38 0.77
C ALA A 91 8.08 3.19 2.14
N VAL A 92 7.38 4.21 2.65
CA VAL A 92 6.89 4.25 4.04
C VAL A 92 5.44 3.81 4.15
N LEU A 93 4.62 3.99 3.11
CA LEU A 93 3.18 3.71 3.17
C LEU A 93 2.79 2.64 2.16
N ALA A 94 2.86 2.93 0.86
CA ALA A 94 2.22 2.10 -0.16
C ALA A 94 2.75 0.66 -0.20
N PHE A 95 4.08 0.47 -0.17
CA PHE A 95 4.65 -0.89 -0.17
C PHE A 95 4.45 -1.63 1.17
N PRO A 96 4.95 -1.12 2.32
CA PRO A 96 4.91 -1.89 3.56
C PRO A 96 3.47 -2.13 4.07
N VAL A 97 2.57 -1.15 3.93
CA VAL A 97 1.15 -1.31 4.32
C VAL A 97 0.46 -2.27 3.37
N GLY A 98 0.66 -2.13 2.06
CA GLY A 98 0.03 -2.99 1.06
C GLY A 98 0.46 -4.46 1.20
N ALA A 99 1.76 -4.70 1.38
CA ALA A 99 2.26 -6.05 1.68
C ALA A 99 1.67 -6.56 3.01
N PHE A 100 1.70 -5.75 4.06
CA PHE A 100 1.14 -6.12 5.36
C PHE A 100 -0.33 -6.54 5.26
N VAL A 101 -1.18 -5.75 4.60
CA VAL A 101 -2.61 -6.05 4.42
C VAL A 101 -2.80 -7.37 3.68
N VAL A 102 -2.12 -7.56 2.54
CA VAL A 102 -2.24 -8.79 1.74
C VAL A 102 -1.81 -10.01 2.55
N PHE A 103 -0.63 -9.98 3.16
CA PHE A 103 -0.09 -11.13 3.89
C PHE A 103 -0.91 -11.47 5.14
N THR A 104 -1.28 -10.47 5.95
CA THR A 104 -2.04 -10.71 7.18
C THR A 104 -3.46 -11.16 6.88
N PHE A 105 -4.13 -10.54 5.90
CA PHE A 105 -5.48 -10.92 5.49
C PHE A 105 -5.51 -12.37 5.01
N TRP A 106 -4.70 -12.75 4.03
CA TRP A 106 -4.75 -14.11 3.48
C TRP A 106 -4.28 -15.16 4.48
N SER A 107 -3.30 -14.85 5.33
CA SER A 107 -2.87 -15.78 6.39
C SER A 107 -4.01 -16.08 7.37
N LEU A 108 -4.69 -15.04 7.87
CA LEU A 108 -5.83 -15.21 8.77
C LEU A 108 -7.02 -15.84 8.04
N TYR A 109 -7.30 -15.44 6.80
CA TYR A 109 -8.38 -15.97 5.98
C TYR A 109 -8.25 -17.47 5.76
N LEU A 110 -7.04 -17.95 5.43
CA LEU A 110 -6.75 -19.36 5.19
C LEU A 110 -6.72 -20.17 6.48
N TYR A 111 -6.32 -19.58 7.61
CA TYR A 111 -6.32 -20.24 8.91
C TYR A 111 -7.73 -20.39 9.49
N ASP A 112 -8.43 -19.27 9.67
CA ASP A 112 -9.85 -19.19 10.04
C ASP A 112 -10.41 -17.84 9.59
N ARG A 113 -11.14 -17.84 8.47
CA ARG A 113 -11.71 -16.60 7.91
C ARG A 113 -12.58 -15.82 8.89
N GLU A 114 -13.23 -16.46 9.86
CA GLU A 114 -14.07 -15.75 10.84
C GLU A 114 -13.28 -14.78 11.73
N LEU A 115 -11.94 -14.87 11.73
CA LEU A 115 -11.05 -13.96 12.48
C LEU A 115 -10.90 -12.56 11.84
N VAL A 116 -11.09 -12.46 10.52
CA VAL A 116 -10.83 -11.22 9.76
C VAL A 116 -11.94 -10.90 8.75
N TYR A 117 -12.60 -11.92 8.21
CA TYR A 117 -13.60 -11.82 7.16
C TYR A 117 -14.75 -12.85 7.39
N PRO A 118 -15.69 -12.53 8.30
CA PRO A 118 -16.82 -13.40 8.62
C PRO A 118 -17.66 -13.76 7.39
N LYS A 119 -18.28 -14.95 7.38
CA LYS A 119 -19.17 -15.39 6.28
C LYS A 119 -20.30 -14.41 5.96
N LEU A 120 -20.76 -13.64 6.94
CA LEU A 120 -21.77 -12.61 6.74
C LEU A 120 -21.38 -11.59 5.65
N LEU A 121 -20.09 -11.31 5.49
CA LEU A 121 -19.58 -10.36 4.50
C LEU A 121 -19.76 -10.85 3.06
N ASP A 122 -19.91 -12.16 2.81
CA ASP A 122 -20.13 -12.71 1.46
C ASP A 122 -21.46 -12.25 0.86
N ASN A 123 -22.43 -11.87 1.69
CA ASN A 123 -23.71 -11.33 1.24
C ASN A 123 -23.60 -9.90 0.68
N PHE A 124 -22.49 -9.21 0.96
CA PHE A 124 -22.29 -7.82 0.60
C PHE A 124 -21.11 -7.63 -0.36
N ILE A 125 -19.99 -8.31 -0.12
CA ILE A 125 -18.74 -8.11 -0.84
C ILE A 125 -18.56 -9.27 -1.84
N PRO A 126 -18.74 -9.03 -3.15
CA PRO A 126 -18.52 -10.06 -4.15
C PRO A 126 -17.04 -10.44 -4.21
N GLN A 127 -16.76 -11.69 -4.62
CA GLN A 127 -15.41 -12.26 -4.59
C GLN A 127 -14.38 -11.43 -5.40
N TRP A 128 -14.78 -10.88 -6.55
CA TRP A 128 -13.90 -10.02 -7.34
C TRP A 128 -13.46 -8.77 -6.55
N LEU A 129 -14.37 -8.18 -5.78
CA LEU A 129 -14.08 -6.99 -4.98
C LEU A 129 -13.20 -7.37 -3.80
N ASN A 130 -13.44 -8.51 -3.16
CA ASN A 130 -12.57 -9.02 -2.10
C ASN A 130 -11.12 -9.20 -2.61
N HIS A 131 -10.92 -9.79 -3.79
CA HIS A 131 -9.59 -9.88 -4.41
C HIS A 131 -9.04 -8.51 -4.82
N GLY A 132 -9.86 -7.60 -5.34
CA GLY A 132 -9.45 -6.22 -5.63
C GLY A 132 -8.98 -5.47 -4.39
N MET A 133 -9.58 -5.76 -3.24
CA MET A 133 -9.21 -5.12 -1.98
C MET A 133 -7.97 -5.74 -1.32
N HIS A 134 -7.80 -7.06 -1.41
CA HIS A 134 -6.80 -7.80 -0.60
C HIS A 134 -5.73 -8.53 -1.41
N THR A 135 -5.82 -8.59 -2.74
CA THR A 135 -4.85 -9.29 -3.59
C THR A 135 -4.14 -8.34 -4.54
N THR A 136 -4.88 -7.53 -5.28
CA THR A 136 -4.33 -6.74 -6.40
C THR A 136 -3.33 -5.67 -5.97
N VAL A 137 -3.36 -5.26 -4.69
CA VAL A 137 -2.44 -4.28 -4.10
C VAL A 137 -0.99 -4.68 -4.32
N LEU A 138 -0.62 -5.93 -3.98
CA LEU A 138 0.77 -6.38 -4.01
C LEU A 138 1.32 -6.53 -5.44
N PRO A 139 0.61 -7.15 -6.41
CA PRO A 139 1.04 -7.17 -7.80
C PRO A 139 1.21 -5.76 -8.39
N PHE A 140 0.27 -4.85 -8.16
CA PHE A 140 0.33 -3.50 -8.71
C PHE A 140 1.52 -2.71 -8.16
N ILE A 141 1.80 -2.80 -6.85
CA ILE A 141 2.92 -2.09 -6.25
C ILE A 141 4.27 -2.68 -6.68
N ILE A 142 4.37 -4.01 -6.85
CA ILE A 142 5.58 -4.66 -7.39
C ILE A 142 5.82 -4.26 -8.85
N ILE A 143 4.76 -4.19 -9.66
CA ILE A 143 4.86 -3.71 -11.04
C ILE A 143 5.39 -2.27 -11.08
N GLU A 144 4.92 -1.38 -10.20
CA GLU A 144 5.47 -0.03 -10.10
C GLU A 144 6.97 -0.05 -9.73
N MET A 145 7.38 -0.82 -8.71
CA MET A 145 8.81 -0.96 -8.35
C MET A 145 9.68 -1.48 -9.50
N ARG A 146 9.12 -2.33 -10.36
CA ARG A 146 9.79 -2.85 -11.55
C ARG A 146 9.93 -1.82 -12.66
N THR A 147 8.99 -0.89 -12.77
CA THR A 147 9.00 0.14 -13.83
C THR A 147 9.72 1.42 -13.40
N THR A 148 9.82 1.68 -12.09
CA THR A 148 10.43 2.89 -11.55
C THR A 148 11.31 2.63 -10.34
N HIS A 149 12.51 3.21 -10.37
CA HIS A 149 13.41 3.20 -9.23
C HIS A 149 12.95 4.23 -8.19
N HIS A 150 12.68 3.76 -6.97
CA HIS A 150 12.28 4.61 -5.85
C HIS A 150 13.45 4.79 -4.87
N LYS A 151 13.68 6.03 -4.44
CA LYS A 151 14.68 6.32 -3.41
C LYS A 151 14.08 6.14 -2.02
N TYR A 152 14.53 5.11 -1.31
CA TYR A 152 14.16 4.91 0.08
C TYR A 152 14.81 5.97 0.98
N PRO A 153 14.12 6.44 2.04
CA PRO A 153 14.76 7.23 3.09
C PRO A 153 15.79 6.36 3.83
N SER A 154 16.60 6.96 4.70
CA SER A 154 17.50 6.14 5.51
C SER A 154 16.68 5.21 6.42
N ARG A 155 17.14 3.96 6.52
CA ARG A 155 16.45 2.88 7.24
C ARG A 155 15.88 3.26 8.62
N PRO A 156 16.60 3.93 9.54
CA PRO A 156 16.02 4.29 10.84
C PRO A 156 14.84 5.26 10.71
N TRP A 157 14.91 6.25 9.81
CA TRP A 157 13.82 7.21 9.59
C TRP A 157 12.63 6.56 8.88
N GLY A 158 12.88 5.68 7.92
CA GLY A 158 11.83 4.90 7.26
C GLY A 158 11.10 3.99 8.25
N LEU A 159 11.85 3.22 9.06
CA LEU A 159 11.27 2.37 10.12
C LEU A 159 10.51 3.20 11.16
N ALA A 160 11.05 4.34 11.60
CA ALA A 160 10.35 5.22 12.54
C ALA A 160 9.01 5.71 11.98
N ALA A 161 8.96 6.05 10.68
CA ALA A 161 7.73 6.50 10.04
C ALA A 161 6.70 5.35 9.88
N VAL A 162 7.16 4.15 9.49
CA VAL A 162 6.30 2.95 9.38
C VAL A 162 5.74 2.54 10.74
N PHE A 163 6.55 2.54 11.80
CA PHE A 163 6.08 2.25 13.16
C PHE A 163 5.13 3.32 13.69
N THR A 164 5.39 4.59 13.37
CA THR A 164 4.47 5.69 13.73
C THR A 164 3.10 5.48 13.10
N PHE A 165 3.05 5.09 11.82
CA PHE A 165 1.80 4.72 11.15
C PHE A 165 1.13 3.51 11.83
N GLY A 166 1.88 2.43 12.07
CA GLY A 166 1.37 1.22 12.72
C GLY A 166 0.79 1.48 14.11
N VAL A 167 1.52 2.22 14.96
CA VAL A 167 1.05 2.64 16.30
C VAL A 167 -0.18 3.53 16.17
N GLY A 168 -0.19 4.49 15.24
CA GLY A 168 -1.35 5.34 14.98
C GLY A 168 -2.61 4.53 14.64
N TYR A 169 -2.48 3.51 13.80
CA TYR A 169 -3.60 2.64 13.46
C TYR A 169 -4.06 1.74 14.63
N ILE A 170 -3.14 1.26 15.46
CA ILE A 170 -3.48 0.52 16.69
C ILE A 170 -4.25 1.43 17.65
N LEU A 171 -3.78 2.65 17.89
CA LEU A 171 -4.47 3.63 18.73
C LEU A 171 -5.87 3.93 18.19
N TRP A 172 -6.01 4.07 16.87
CA TRP A 172 -7.31 4.23 16.22
C TRP A 172 -8.24 3.03 16.45
N THR A 173 -7.74 1.81 16.32
CA THR A 173 -8.50 0.58 16.57
C THR A 173 -8.96 0.48 18.03
N CYS A 174 -8.07 0.80 18.97
CA CYS A 174 -8.40 0.87 20.40
C CYS A 174 -9.44 1.96 20.70
N TRP A 175 -9.33 3.12 20.05
CA TRP A 175 -10.29 4.21 20.19
C TRP A 175 -11.69 3.82 19.68
N VAL A 176 -11.77 3.18 18.50
CA VAL A 176 -13.04 2.68 17.95
C VAL A 176 -13.69 1.68 18.92
N HIS A 177 -12.91 0.75 19.48
CA HIS A 177 -13.42 -0.17 20.51
C HIS A 177 -13.87 0.58 21.77
N ASN A 178 -13.13 1.58 22.24
CA ASN A 178 -13.52 2.37 23.41
C ASN A 178 -14.86 3.10 23.21
N VAL A 179 -15.14 3.59 22.00
CA VAL A 179 -16.38 4.31 21.68
C VAL A 179 -17.56 3.36 21.42
N THR A 180 -17.31 2.21 20.79
CA THR A 180 -18.40 1.31 20.30
C THR A 180 -18.60 0.06 21.14
N GLY A 181 -17.63 -0.31 21.98
CA GLY A 181 -17.58 -1.60 22.67
C GLY A 181 -17.27 -2.80 21.77
N VAL A 182 -16.96 -2.58 20.48
CA VAL A 182 -16.75 -3.67 19.51
C VAL A 182 -15.40 -3.50 18.82
N TRP A 183 -14.61 -4.58 18.77
CA TRP A 183 -13.35 -4.57 18.03
C TRP A 183 -13.57 -4.53 16.52
N VAL A 184 -12.69 -3.81 15.82
CA VAL A 184 -12.69 -3.74 14.35
C VAL A 184 -12.54 -5.12 13.71
N TYR A 185 -11.71 -5.97 14.32
CA TYR A 185 -11.41 -7.32 13.83
C TYR A 185 -11.85 -8.37 14.86
N PRO A 186 -12.61 -9.40 14.46
CA PRO A 186 -13.06 -10.47 15.37
C PRO A 186 -11.93 -11.18 16.12
N VAL A 187 -10.73 -11.29 15.53
CA VAL A 187 -9.55 -11.87 16.19
C VAL A 187 -9.25 -11.20 17.53
N LEU A 188 -9.45 -9.88 17.64
CA LEU A 188 -9.17 -9.12 18.85
C LEU A 188 -10.20 -9.42 19.95
N GLU A 189 -11.45 -9.70 19.59
CA GLU A 189 -12.49 -10.11 20.53
C GLU A 189 -12.13 -11.47 21.17
N LYS A 190 -11.63 -12.41 20.36
CA LYS A 190 -11.33 -13.79 20.78
C LYS A 190 -10.09 -13.96 21.67
N ILE A 191 -9.23 -12.95 21.76
CA ILE A 191 -7.96 -13.05 22.51
C ILE A 191 -7.97 -12.17 23.77
N GLY A 192 -7.36 -12.67 24.86
CA GLY A 192 -7.30 -11.93 26.12
C GLY A 192 -6.41 -10.68 26.07
N PRO A 193 -6.51 -9.75 27.05
CA PRO A 193 -5.82 -8.46 27.01
C PRO A 193 -4.30 -8.54 26.83
N MET A 194 -3.62 -9.46 27.53
CA MET A 194 -2.16 -9.65 27.38
C MET A 194 -1.79 -10.19 26.01
N ALA A 195 -2.60 -11.10 25.47
CA ALA A 195 -2.42 -11.63 24.12
C ALA A 195 -2.64 -10.54 23.05
N ARG A 196 -3.55 -9.57 23.27
CA ARG A 196 -3.73 -8.42 22.37
C ARG A 196 -2.47 -7.55 22.29
N ILE A 197 -1.83 -7.29 23.44
CA ILE A 197 -0.58 -6.51 23.47
C ILE A 197 0.49 -7.24 22.65
N ALA A 198 0.69 -8.54 22.91
CA ALA A 198 1.65 -9.35 22.15
C ALA A 198 1.31 -9.39 20.65
N PHE A 199 0.03 -9.55 20.30
CA PHE A 199 -0.45 -9.54 18.92
C PHE A 199 -0.15 -8.22 18.21
N PHE A 200 -0.45 -7.08 18.83
CA PHE A 200 -0.12 -5.77 18.29
C PHE A 200 1.39 -5.56 18.14
N SER A 201 2.20 -5.99 19.12
CA SER A 201 3.66 -5.93 19.01
C SER A 201 4.18 -6.72 17.82
N VAL A 202 3.69 -7.95 17.62
CA VAL A 202 4.08 -8.81 16.48
C VAL A 202 3.69 -8.15 15.15
N LEU A 203 2.47 -7.62 15.04
CA LEU A 203 2.02 -6.95 13.82
C LEU A 203 2.82 -5.67 13.52
N CYS A 204 3.16 -4.88 14.55
CA CYS A 204 4.05 -3.74 14.40
C CYS A 204 5.44 -4.16 13.93
N SER A 205 6.03 -5.22 14.48
CA SER A 205 7.31 -5.73 13.99
C SER A 205 7.21 -6.21 12.54
N LEU A 206 6.11 -6.89 12.18
CA LEU A 206 5.87 -7.42 10.83
C LEU A 206 5.83 -6.32 9.76
N ILE A 207 5.18 -5.18 10.02
CA ILE A 207 5.19 -4.07 9.05
C ILE A 207 6.61 -3.48 8.87
N GLY A 208 7.43 -3.47 9.92
CA GLY A 208 8.85 -3.12 9.83
C GLY A 208 9.66 -4.11 8.98
N VAL A 209 9.37 -5.41 9.09
CA VAL A 209 9.96 -6.43 8.20
C VAL A 209 9.59 -6.16 6.74
N PHE A 210 8.34 -5.82 6.44
CA PHE A 210 7.93 -5.47 5.08
C PHE A 210 8.60 -4.21 4.55
N TYR A 211 8.86 -3.20 5.39
CA TYR A 211 9.66 -2.04 5.00
C TYR A 211 11.06 -2.46 4.53
N VAL A 212 11.78 -3.25 5.34
CA VAL A 212 13.14 -3.71 5.01
C VAL A 212 13.12 -4.61 3.77
N PHE A 213 12.10 -5.46 3.65
CA PHE A 213 11.91 -6.29 2.47
C PHE A 213 11.71 -5.45 1.21
N GLY A 214 10.89 -4.38 1.27
CA GLY A 214 10.68 -3.46 0.16
C GLY A 214 11.94 -2.73 -0.27
N GLU A 215 12.73 -2.27 0.71
CA GLU A 215 14.02 -1.63 0.47
C GLU A 215 14.98 -2.58 -0.26
N ILE A 216 15.14 -3.82 0.24
CA ILE A 216 15.99 -4.85 -0.38
C ILE A 216 15.48 -5.21 -1.78
N LEU A 217 14.18 -5.39 -1.94
CA LEU A 217 13.56 -5.73 -3.22
C LEU A 217 13.79 -4.62 -4.26
N ASN A 218 13.61 -3.36 -3.86
CA ASN A 218 13.87 -2.21 -4.72
C ASN A 218 15.34 -2.15 -5.16
N SER A 219 16.29 -2.29 -4.22
CA SER A 219 17.72 -2.36 -4.55
C SER A 219 18.02 -3.53 -5.49
N TYR A 220 17.52 -4.73 -5.21
CA TYR A 220 17.75 -5.91 -6.05
C TYR A 220 17.25 -5.73 -7.49
N ILE A 221 16.07 -5.14 -7.68
CA ILE A 221 15.49 -4.89 -9.01
C ILE A 221 16.41 -3.96 -9.85
N TRP A 222 17.01 -2.95 -9.23
CA TRP A 222 17.72 -1.88 -9.94
C TRP A 222 19.25 -2.03 -9.94
N ASP A 223 19.85 -2.68 -8.95
CA ASP A 223 21.29 -2.99 -8.89
C ASP A 223 21.70 -4.09 -9.89
N GLN A 224 20.78 -5.00 -10.24
CA GLN A 224 21.01 -5.95 -11.35
C GLN A 224 21.05 -5.25 -12.72
N HIS A 225 20.38 -4.12 -12.87
CA HIS A 225 20.38 -3.34 -14.10
C HIS A 225 21.70 -2.55 -14.28
N SER A 226 22.31 -2.09 -13.19
CA SER A 226 23.59 -1.39 -13.23
C SER A 226 24.75 -2.34 -13.55
N THR A 227 24.75 -3.55 -12.99
CA THR A 227 25.77 -4.60 -13.25
C THR A 227 25.65 -5.24 -14.64
N SER A 228 24.43 -5.48 -15.14
CA SER A 228 24.22 -5.99 -16.50
C SER A 228 24.59 -4.99 -17.59
N SER A 229 24.27 -3.70 -17.40
CA SER A 229 24.65 -2.63 -18.35
C SER A 229 26.16 -2.35 -18.39
N SER A 230 26.86 -2.50 -17.26
CA SER A 230 28.32 -2.37 -17.19
C SER A 230 29.03 -3.59 -17.80
N THR A 231 28.51 -4.80 -17.59
CA THR A 231 29.05 -6.02 -18.23
C THR A 231 28.85 -6.03 -19.76
N ALA A 232 27.74 -5.47 -20.25
CA ALA A 232 27.50 -5.32 -21.69
C ALA A 232 28.42 -4.29 -22.35
N LYS A 233 28.82 -3.22 -21.64
CA LYS A 233 29.83 -2.26 -22.12
C LYS A 233 31.24 -2.88 -22.18
N VAL A 234 31.61 -3.71 -21.20
CA VAL A 234 32.94 -4.35 -21.15
C VAL A 234 33.13 -5.45 -22.20
N LYS A 235 32.05 -6.07 -22.70
CA LYS A 235 32.12 -7.07 -23.79
C LYS A 235 32.01 -6.49 -25.20
N GLY A 236 31.83 -5.17 -25.32
CA GLY A 236 31.65 -4.46 -26.59
C GLY A 236 32.85 -3.61 -27.01
N GLU A 237 33.98 -3.69 -26.30
CA GLU A 237 35.28 -3.11 -26.68
C GLU A 237 36.23 -4.19 -27.19
#